data_AF-A0A101IQC7-F1
#
_entry.id   AF-A0A101IQC7-F1
#
_cell.length_a   1.000
_cell.length_b   1.000
_cell.length_c   1.000
_cell.angle_alpha   90.00
_cell.angle_beta   90.00
_cell.angle_gamma   90.00
#
_symmetry.space_group_name_H-M   'P 1'
#
loop_
_entity.id
_entity.type
_entity.pdbx_description
1 polymer ?
#
loop_
_entity_poly.entity_id
_entity_poly.type
_entity_poly.pdbx_seq_one_letter_code
_entity_poly.pdbx_strand_id
1 'polypeptide(L)'
;MNQLFKIQKAINFATKTHEIYQKQKRKGKDVAYITHPLTVGIILAIAGASEDVICAGILHDTIEDSIEERKVNLKMIEDFFGENCEEINHNV
;
A
#
# COMPACT_ATOMS: atom_id res chain seq x y z
N MET A 1 12.32 18.74 3.12
CA MET A 1 12.90 17.64 2.32
C MET A 1 12.49 16.22 2.79
N ASN A 2 11.52 16.06 3.72
CA ASN A 2 11.11 14.73 4.24
C ASN A 2 9.86 14.10 3.57
N GLN A 3 9.14 14.84 2.71
CA GLN A 3 7.83 14.46 2.15
C GLN A 3 7.88 13.51 0.94
N LEU A 4 9.06 13.18 0.39
CA LEU A 4 9.17 12.20 -0.72
C LEU A 4 9.52 10.79 -0.22
N PHE A 5 10.02 10.65 1.01
CA PHE A 5 10.50 9.36 1.51
C PHE A 5 9.37 8.43 1.94
N LYS A 6 8.23 8.93 2.45
CA LYS A 6 7.17 8.07 3.00
C LYS A 6 6.34 7.42 1.88
N ILE A 7 5.85 8.21 0.92
CA ILE A 7 5.13 7.69 -0.25
C ILE A 7 5.99 6.72 -1.06
N GLN A 8 7.26 7.04 -1.31
CA GLN A 8 8.17 6.14 -2.02
C GLN A 8 8.37 4.81 -1.29
N LYS A 9 8.45 4.83 0.04
CA LYS A 9 8.51 3.60 0.85
C LYS A 9 7.22 2.79 0.72
N ALA A 10 6.05 3.44 0.74
CA ALA A 10 4.76 2.79 0.58
C ALA A 10 4.64 2.11 -0.79
N ILE A 11 5.02 2.81 -1.86
CA ILE A 11 5.08 2.27 -3.23
C ILE A 11 5.98 1.04 -3.28
N ASN A 12 7.20 1.14 -2.72
CA ASN A 12 8.16 0.04 -2.74
C ASN A 12 7.66 -1.16 -1.94
N PHE A 13 7.00 -0.92 -0.81
CA PHE A 13 6.44 -1.98 0.03
C PHE A 13 5.29 -2.70 -0.69
N ALA A 14 4.28 -1.97 -1.15
CA ALA A 14 3.15 -2.53 -1.89
C ALA A 14 3.61 -3.27 -3.16
N THR A 15 4.59 -2.72 -3.89
CA THR A 15 5.15 -3.37 -5.09
C THR A 15 5.85 -4.68 -4.72
N LYS A 16 6.62 -4.71 -3.63
CA LYS A 16 7.24 -5.95 -3.16
C LYS A 16 6.19 -7.00 -2.83
N THR A 17 5.16 -6.63 -2.07
CA THR A 17 4.06 -7.52 -1.69
C THR A 17 3.31 -8.06 -2.90
N HIS A 18 2.66 -7.19 -3.67
CA HIS A 18 1.72 -7.62 -4.70
C HIS A 18 2.40 -8.07 -6.01
N GLU A 19 3.54 -7.50 -6.38
CA GLU A 19 4.19 -7.80 -7.67
C GLU A 19 5.37 -8.77 -7.51
N ILE A 20 6.36 -8.42 -6.68
CA ILE A 20 7.62 -9.19 -6.62
C ILE A 20 7.45 -10.53 -5.92
N TYR A 21 6.73 -10.55 -4.79
CA TYR A 21 6.60 -11.74 -3.95
C TYR A 21 5.52 -12.71 -4.44
N GLN A 22 4.38 -12.19 -4.90
CA GLN A 22 3.24 -13.04 -5.23
C GLN A 22 2.73 -12.89 -6.68
N LYS A 23 3.25 -11.93 -7.47
CA LYS A 23 2.86 -11.68 -8.88
C LYS A 23 1.34 -11.63 -9.07
N GLN A 24 0.63 -10.99 -8.14
CA GLN A 24 -0.81 -10.96 -8.08
C GLN A 24 -1.39 -10.29 -9.34
N LYS A 25 -2.53 -10.81 -9.79
CA LYS A 25 -3.28 -10.25 -10.91
C LYS A 25 -4.62 -9.74 -10.44
N ARG A 26 -5.14 -8.72 -11.12
CA ARG A 26 -6.52 -8.26 -10.97
C ARG A 26 -7.48 -9.41 -11.30
N LYS A 27 -8.52 -9.60 -10.48
CA LYS A 27 -9.53 -10.65 -10.68
C LYS A 27 -10.10 -10.62 -12.11
N GLY A 28 -9.92 -11.73 -12.82
CA GLY A 28 -10.43 -11.92 -14.18
C GLY A 28 -9.71 -11.11 -15.28
N LYS A 29 -8.53 -10.55 -15.02
CA LYS A 29 -7.76 -9.76 -16.00
C LYS A 29 -6.27 -10.10 -15.95
N ASP A 30 -5.57 -10.03 -17.08
CA ASP A 30 -4.10 -10.10 -17.12
C ASP A 30 -3.47 -8.72 -16.89
N VAL A 31 -3.73 -8.16 -15.70
CA VAL A 31 -3.19 -6.87 -15.25
C VAL A 31 -2.61 -7.07 -13.85
N ALA A 32 -1.39 -6.59 -13.64
CA ALA A 32 -0.71 -6.66 -12.34
C ALA A 32 -1.54 -5.98 -11.24
N TYR A 33 -1.72 -6.62 -10.10
CA TYR A 33 -2.59 -6.09 -9.03
C TYR A 33 -2.05 -4.78 -8.46
N ILE A 34 -0.73 -4.60 -8.42
CA ILE A 34 -0.08 -3.37 -7.94
C ILE A 34 -0.59 -2.10 -8.63
N THR A 35 -1.14 -2.19 -9.85
CA THR A 35 -1.74 -1.02 -10.50
C THR A 35 -2.93 -0.47 -9.71
N HIS A 36 -3.66 -1.31 -8.97
CA HIS A 36 -4.80 -0.89 -8.15
C HIS A 36 -4.36 -0.02 -6.96
N PRO A 37 -3.52 -0.48 -6.01
CA PRO A 37 -3.09 0.37 -4.90
C PRO A 37 -2.37 1.65 -5.35
N LEU A 38 -1.57 1.59 -6.43
CA LEU A 38 -0.95 2.79 -6.99
C LEU A 38 -1.96 3.78 -7.57
N THR A 39 -3.01 3.30 -8.24
CA THR A 39 -4.08 4.18 -8.76
C THR A 39 -4.84 4.86 -7.62
N VAL A 40 -5.13 4.12 -6.53
CA VAL A 40 -5.75 4.69 -5.33
C VAL A 40 -4.89 5.81 -4.75
N GLY A 41 -3.58 5.57 -4.58
CA GLY A 41 -2.64 6.60 -4.13
C GLY A 41 -2.61 7.85 -5.02
N ILE A 42 -2.65 7.67 -6.34
CA ILE A 42 -2.72 8.78 -7.32
C ILE A 42 -4.02 9.57 -7.16
N ILE A 43 -5.17 8.90 -7.04
CA ILE A 43 -6.47 9.57 -6.87
C ILE A 43 -6.48 10.42 -5.59
N LEU A 44 -5.97 9.87 -4.49
CA LEU A 44 -5.88 10.59 -3.20
C LEU A 44 -4.93 11.80 -3.30
N ALA A 45 -3.80 11.65 -3.99
CA ALA A 45 -2.89 12.77 -4.23
C ALA A 45 -3.54 13.86 -5.08
N ILE A 46 -4.29 13.49 -6.14
CA ILE A 46 -5.06 14.43 -6.97
C ILE A 46 -6.15 15.13 -6.14
N ALA A 47 -6.78 14.43 -5.20
CA ALA A 47 -7.77 14.99 -4.30
C ALA A 47 -7.19 15.91 -3.21
N GLY A 48 -5.86 16.06 -3.14
CA GLY A 48 -5.18 16.90 -2.14
C GLY A 48 -5.16 16.27 -0.74
N ALA A 49 -5.25 14.94 -0.65
CA ALA A 49 -5.17 14.23 0.62
C ALA A 49 -3.78 14.39 1.29
N SER A 50 -3.73 14.16 2.60
CA SER A 50 -2.47 14.18 3.34
C SER A 50 -1.55 13.03 2.91
N GLU A 51 -0.24 13.17 3.18
CA GLU A 51 0.76 12.13 2.90
C GLU A 51 0.39 10.79 3.54
N ASP A 52 -0.10 10.82 4.79
CA ASP A 52 -0.52 9.64 5.54
C ASP A 52 -1.70 8.92 4.85
N VAL A 53 -2.69 9.67 4.36
CA VAL A 53 -3.83 9.13 3.63
C VAL A 53 -3.41 8.56 2.26
N ILE A 54 -2.47 9.22 1.56
CA ILE A 54 -1.93 8.69 0.30
C ILE A 54 -1.19 7.36 0.56
N CYS A 55 -0.36 7.29 1.60
CA CYS A 55 0.32 6.06 2.00
C CYS A 55 -0.69 4.97 2.38
N ALA A 56 -1.77 5.33 3.08
CA ALA A 56 -2.88 4.44 3.40
C ALA A 56 -3.48 3.78 2.16
N GLY A 57 -3.87 4.59 1.18
CA GLY A 57 -4.43 4.10 -0.07
C GLY A 57 -3.47 3.20 -0.85
N ILE A 58 -2.16 3.40 -0.74
CA ILE A 58 -1.16 2.54 -1.39
C ILE A 58 -0.99 1.21 -0.65
N LEU A 59 -1.22 1.17 0.66
CA LEU A 59 -0.94 0.01 1.51
C LEU A 59 -2.17 -0.83 1.87
N HIS A 60 -3.40 -0.34 1.63
CA HIS A 60 -4.65 -0.89 2.18
C HIS A 60 -4.79 -2.42 2.01
N ASP A 61 -4.51 -2.96 0.83
CA ASP A 61 -4.68 -4.40 0.58
C ASP A 61 -3.49 -5.27 1.06
N THR A 62 -2.38 -4.67 1.51
CA THR A 62 -1.15 -5.45 1.76
C THR A 62 -1.30 -6.47 2.89
N ILE A 63 -2.09 -6.18 3.93
CA ILE A 63 -2.35 -7.11 5.03
C ILE A 63 -3.29 -8.23 4.59
N GLU A 64 -4.40 -7.89 3.94
CA GLU A 64 -5.42 -8.84 3.50
C GLU A 64 -4.86 -9.81 2.44
N ASP A 65 -4.23 -9.26 1.39
CA ASP A 65 -3.85 -10.00 0.19
C ASP A 65 -2.43 -10.59 0.23
N SER A 66 -1.65 -10.33 1.28
CA SER A 66 -0.33 -10.96 1.41
C SER A 66 -0.45 -12.47 1.63
N ILE A 67 0.39 -13.22 0.92
CA ILE A 67 0.51 -14.67 1.03
C ILE A 67 1.12 -15.07 2.39
N GLU A 68 0.78 -16.26 2.88
CA GLU A 68 1.20 -16.75 4.21
C GLU A 68 2.72 -16.79 4.39
N GLU A 69 3.48 -17.17 3.37
CA GLU A 69 4.95 -17.23 3.44
C GLU A 69 5.61 -15.85 3.61
N ARG A 70 4.86 -14.77 3.30
CA ARG A 70 5.30 -13.38 3.40
C ARG A 70 4.19 -12.49 3.97
N LYS A 71 3.53 -12.99 5.01
CA LYS A 71 2.39 -12.29 5.61
C LYS A 71 2.79 -10.90 6.10
N VAL A 72 2.05 -9.90 5.66
CA VAL A 72 2.13 -8.55 6.19
C VAL A 72 1.20 -8.46 7.39
N ASN A 73 1.67 -7.84 8.47
CA ASN A 73 0.87 -7.60 9.67
C ASN A 73 0.95 -6.12 10.07
N LEU A 74 0.03 -5.71 10.95
CA LEU A 74 -0.11 -4.32 11.37
C LEU A 74 1.18 -3.78 12.00
N LYS A 75 1.85 -4.57 12.84
CA LYS A 75 3.12 -4.19 13.47
C LYS A 75 4.20 -3.84 12.44
N MET A 76 4.28 -4.56 11.33
CA MET A 76 5.19 -4.20 10.23
C MET A 76 4.83 -2.85 9.60
N ILE A 77 3.54 -2.53 9.47
CA ILE A 77 3.12 -1.24 8.94
C ILE A 77 3.47 -0.12 9.93
N GLU A 78 3.21 -0.31 11.22
CA GLU A 78 3.59 0.62 12.29
C GLU A 78 5.11 0.87 12.33
N ASP A 79 5.92 -0.19 12.30
CA ASP A 79 7.39 -0.10 12.35
C ASP A 79 7.96 0.67 11.15
N PHE A 80 7.36 0.54 9.97
CA PHE A 80 7.85 1.17 8.74
C PHE A 80 7.29 2.59 8.51
N PHE A 81 6.08 2.89 9.01
CA PHE A 81 5.32 4.08 8.64
C PHE A 81 4.76 4.91 9.82
N GLY A 82 4.80 4.40 11.05
CA GLY A 82 4.36 5.06 12.28
C GLY A 82 2.86 4.89 12.59
N GLU A 83 2.44 5.35 13.78
CA GLU A 83 1.08 5.15 14.35
C GLU A 83 -0.06 5.78 13.50
N ASN A 84 0.20 6.88 12.78
CA ASN A 84 -0.81 7.51 11.90
C ASN A 84 -1.23 6.61 10.72
N CYS A 85 -0.51 5.50 10.50
CA CYS A 85 -0.82 4.51 9.50
C CYS A 85 -1.69 3.35 10.05
N GLU A 86 -2.23 3.47 11.26
CA GLU A 86 -3.21 2.52 11.80
C GLU A 86 -4.61 2.72 11.19
N GLU A 87 -4.99 3.96 10.82
CA GLU A 87 -6.25 4.22 10.11
C GLU A 87 -6.31 3.56 8.71
N ILE A 88 -5.18 3.04 8.21
CA ILE A 88 -5.03 2.38 6.90
C ILE A 88 -5.99 1.21 6.71
N ASN A 89 -6.32 0.49 7.79
CA ASN A 89 -6.95 -0.82 7.69
C ASN A 89 -8.43 -0.86 8.12
N HIS A 90 -8.95 0.24 8.67
CA HIS A 90 -10.32 0.27 9.23
C HIS A 90 -11.35 1.02 8.37
N ASN A 91 -10.93 1.78 7.36
CA ASN A 91 -11.79 2.71 6.62
C ASN A 91 -11.75 2.56 5.08
N VAL A 92 -11.14 1.51 4.53
CA VAL A 92 -11.11 1.25 3.07
C VAL A 92 -11.70 -0.11 2.75
#